data_AF-A0A9D2SWL7-F1
#
_entry.id   AF-A0A9D2SWL7-F1
#
_cell.length_a   1.000
_cell.length_b   1.000
_cell.length_c   1.000
_cell.angle_alpha   90.00
_cell.angle_beta   90.00
_cell.angle_gamma   90.00
#
_symmetry.space_group_name_H-M   'P 1'
#
loop_
_entity.id
_entity.type
_entity.pdbx_description
1 polymer ?
#
loop_
_entity_poly.entity_id
_entity_poly.type
_entity_poly.pdbx_seq_one_letter_code
_entity_poly.pdbx_strand_id
1 'polypeptide(L)'
;MKNKLLALKLLKQKIHDPSLTFSLISEKTGYSKRQLIRLSHSLDGLTDMEALCHHANEGKEPFNKALESEIQFLIDLKKPYPSITISQFRDIFFEDVLNDPAKSDVV
;
A
#
# COMPACT_ATOMS: atom_id res chain seq x y z
N MET A 1 3.92 14.24 12.76
CA MET A 1 3.05 13.55 11.78
C MET A 1 3.21 14.25 10.43
N LYS A 2 3.26 13.52 9.32
CA LYS A 2 3.47 14.13 7.99
C LYS A 2 2.16 14.69 7.43
N ASN A 3 2.16 15.94 6.98
CA ASN A 3 0.98 16.58 6.39
C ASN A 3 1.21 16.92 4.91
N LYS A 4 0.76 16.02 4.02
CA LYS A 4 0.99 16.11 2.57
C LYS A 4 0.30 17.30 1.93
N LEU A 5 -0.95 17.55 2.30
CA LEU A 5 -1.75 18.65 1.76
C LEU A 5 -1.15 20.00 2.12
N LEU A 6 -0.70 20.17 3.37
CA LEU A 6 0.00 21.38 3.80
C LEU A 6 1.34 21.54 3.06
N ALA A 7 2.12 20.46 2.90
CA ALA A 7 3.38 20.49 2.16
C ALA A 7 3.18 20.94 0.71
N LEU A 8 2.20 20.37 0.01
CA LEU A 8 1.87 20.75 -1.36
C LEU A 8 1.45 22.22 -1.47
N LYS A 9 0.58 22.71 -0.56
CA LYS A 9 0.19 24.14 -0.52
C LYS A 9 1.40 25.07 -0.37
N LEU A 10 2.30 24.77 0.57
CA LEU A 10 3.50 25.58 0.81
C LEU A 10 4.49 25.50 -0.36
N LEU A 11 4.62 24.34 -1.02
CA LEU A 11 5.46 24.18 -2.21
C LEU A 11 4.92 24.99 -3.41
N LYS A 12 3.60 25.08 -3.59
CA LYS A 12 3.00 25.94 -4.61
C LYS A 12 3.25 27.42 -4.32
N GLN A 13 3.11 27.84 -3.06
CA GLN A 13 3.40 29.21 -2.63
C GLN A 13 4.88 29.59 -2.80
N LYS A 14 5.79 28.65 -2.53
CA LYS A 14 7.24 28.82 -2.70
C LYS A 14 7.66 29.27 -4.11
N ILE A 15 6.88 28.96 -5.15
CA ILE A 15 7.15 29.41 -6.52
C ILE A 15 7.14 30.94 -6.63
N HIS A 16 6.28 31.59 -5.85
CA HIS A 16 6.08 33.05 -5.88
C HIS A 16 6.66 33.75 -4.64
N ASP A 17 6.99 33.01 -3.58
CA ASP A 17 7.54 33.53 -2.34
C ASP A 17 8.93 32.92 -2.05
N PRO A 18 10.02 33.67 -2.32
CA PRO A 18 11.38 33.24 -2.04
C PRO A 18 11.68 32.98 -0.55
N SER A 19 10.91 33.57 0.38
CA SER A 19 11.11 33.41 1.82
C SER A 19 10.75 32.01 2.32
N LEU A 20 9.89 31.30 1.58
CA LEU A 20 9.54 29.91 1.86
C LEU A 20 10.68 28.97 1.44
N THR A 21 11.55 28.61 2.38
CA THR A 21 12.63 27.64 2.15
C THR A 21 12.16 26.20 2.39
N PHE A 22 12.82 25.22 1.77
CA PHE A 22 12.55 23.81 2.04
C PHE A 22 12.78 23.42 3.52
N SER A 23 13.65 24.12 4.25
CA SER A 23 13.85 23.91 5.69
C SER A 23 12.60 24.29 6.47
N LEU A 24 12.05 25.48 6.20
CA LEU A 24 10.84 25.97 6.84
C LEU A 24 9.63 25.08 6.55
N ILE A 25 9.49 24.63 5.30
CA ILE A 25 8.42 23.70 4.92
C ILE A 25 8.60 22.34 5.60
N SER A 26 9.85 21.86 5.73
CA SER A 26 10.18 20.62 6.43
C SER A 26 9.77 20.67 7.90
N GLU A 27 10.10 21.76 8.60
CA GLU A 27 9.71 22.00 10.00
C GLU A 27 8.19 22.01 10.16
N LYS A 28 7.46 22.68 9.25
CA LYS A 28 6.00 22.80 9.33
C LYS A 28 5.23 21.53 8.98
N THR A 29 5.84 20.60 8.24
CA THR A 29 5.10 19.48 7.62
C THR A 29 5.64 18.10 7.97
N GLY A 30 6.84 18.01 8.55
CA GLY A 30 7.52 16.75 8.89
C GLY A 30 8.09 15.99 7.69
N TYR A 31 8.08 16.57 6.49
CA TYR A 31 8.73 15.98 5.30
C TYR A 31 10.19 16.39 5.21
N SER A 32 11.07 15.45 4.87
CA SER A 32 12.47 15.80 4.65
C SER A 32 12.63 16.64 3.38
N LYS A 33 13.71 17.44 3.31
CA LYS A 33 14.06 18.23 2.12
C LYS A 33 14.02 17.42 0.83
N ARG A 34 14.54 16.19 0.84
CA ARG A 34 14.53 15.30 -0.35
C ARG A 34 13.12 14.87 -0.75
N GLN A 35 12.24 14.65 0.22
CA GLN A 35 10.83 14.34 -0.06
C GLN A 35 10.11 15.56 -0.64
N LEU A 36 10.38 16.76 -0.10
CA LEU A 36 9.81 18.00 -0.62
C LEU A 36 10.25 18.32 -2.05
N ILE A 37 11.52 18.08 -2.41
CA ILE A 37 12.00 18.24 -3.79
C ILE A 37 11.29 17.26 -4.75
N ARG A 38 11.10 16.00 -4.32
CA ARG A 38 10.32 15.04 -5.13
C ARG A 38 8.88 15.50 -5.32
N LEU A 39 8.24 15.97 -4.25
CA LEU A 39 6.87 16.50 -4.30
C LEU A 39 6.76 17.75 -5.19
N SER A 40 7.76 18.65 -5.18
CA SER A 40 7.74 19.83 -6.05
C SER A 40 7.84 19.45 -7.52
N HIS A 41 8.69 18.49 -7.88
CA HIS A 41 8.74 17.99 -9.27
C HIS A 41 7.44 17.30 -9.70
N SER A 42 6.74 16.61 -8.79
CA SER A 42 5.41 16.07 -9.08
C SER A 42 4.33 17.15 -9.22
N LEU A 43 4.57 18.36 -8.69
CA LEU A 43 3.66 19.50 -8.82
C LEU A 43 3.82 20.20 -10.17
N ASP A 44 5.02 20.19 -10.73
CA ASP A 44 5.31 20.76 -12.05
C ASP A 44 4.56 19.99 -13.15
N GLY A 45 3.40 20.51 -13.56
CA GLY A 45 2.57 19.94 -14.62
C GLY A 45 1.20 19.41 -14.16
N LEU A 46 0.90 19.41 -12.86
CA LEU A 46 -0.41 19.01 -12.33
C LEU A 46 -1.15 20.20 -11.72
N THR A 47 -2.30 20.54 -12.31
CA THR A 47 -3.20 21.59 -11.79
C THR A 47 -3.94 21.13 -10.53
N ASP A 48 -4.15 19.82 -10.40
CA ASP A 48 -4.96 19.21 -9.35
C ASP A 48 -4.11 18.64 -8.19
N MET A 49 -4.26 19.25 -7.03
CA MET A 49 -3.59 18.88 -5.78
C MET A 49 -4.22 17.67 -5.09
N GLU A 50 -5.50 17.41 -5.36
CA GLU A 50 -6.24 16.30 -4.75
C GLU A 50 -5.75 14.98 -5.35
N ALA A 51 -5.55 14.94 -6.67
CA ALA A 51 -4.92 13.81 -7.36
C ALA A 51 -3.54 13.46 -6.79
N LEU A 52 -2.74 14.47 -6.39
CA LEU A 52 -1.44 14.24 -5.77
C LEU A 52 -1.54 13.77 -4.33
N CYS A 53 -2.64 14.04 -3.62
CA CYS A 53 -2.85 13.55 -2.26
C CYS A 53 -3.10 12.04 -2.26
N HIS A 54 -3.87 11.55 -3.24
CA HIS A 54 -4.19 10.14 -3.37
C HIS A 54 -3.03 9.30 -3.91
N HIS A 55 -2.92 8.06 -3.44
CA HIS A 55 -1.99 7.10 -4.03
C HIS A 55 -2.57 6.55 -5.33
N ALA A 56 -1.74 6.25 -6.34
CA ALA A 56 -2.20 5.73 -7.63
C ALA A 56 -2.97 4.40 -7.53
N ASN A 57 -2.74 3.65 -6.44
CA ASN A 57 -3.40 2.38 -6.13
C ASN A 57 -4.42 2.50 -4.99
N GLU A 58 -4.75 3.71 -4.54
CA GLU A 58 -5.78 3.91 -3.54
C GLU A 58 -7.12 3.43 -4.09
N GLY A 59 -7.82 2.59 -3.32
CA GLY A 59 -9.07 1.95 -3.74
C GLY A 59 -8.94 0.89 -4.84
N LYS A 60 -7.71 0.58 -5.33
CA LYS A 60 -7.49 -0.49 -6.30
C LYS A 60 -7.18 -1.79 -5.58
N GLU A 61 -7.89 -2.84 -5.96
CA GLU A 61 -7.60 -4.20 -5.50
C GLU A 61 -6.23 -4.65 -6.04
N PRO A 62 -5.42 -5.36 -5.24
CA PRO A 62 -4.21 -5.99 -5.71
C PRO A 62 -4.52 -6.97 -6.84
N PHE A 63 -3.69 -6.99 -7.89
CA PHE A 63 -3.86 -7.93 -9.01
C PHE A 63 -3.79 -9.40 -8.55
N ASN A 64 -3.02 -9.66 -7.49
CA ASN A 64 -2.81 -10.98 -6.90
C ASN A 64 -3.72 -11.24 -5.69
N LYS A 65 -4.86 -10.55 -5.58
CA LYS A 65 -5.83 -10.84 -4.54
C LYS A 65 -6.40 -12.23 -4.76
N ALA A 66 -6.41 -13.05 -3.72
CA ALA A 66 -7.12 -14.32 -3.72
C ALA A 66 -8.62 -14.10 -3.94
N LEU A 67 -9.25 -15.01 -4.67
CA LEU A 67 -10.70 -15.07 -4.81
C LEU A 67 -11.34 -15.39 -3.45
N GLU A 68 -12.57 -14.91 -3.24
CA GLU A 68 -13.31 -15.19 -2.01
C GLU A 68 -13.47 -16.70 -1.76
N SER A 69 -13.62 -17.48 -2.83
CA SER A 69 -13.68 -18.95 -2.76
C SER A 69 -12.37 -19.57 -2.28
N GLU A 70 -11.22 -19.04 -2.70
CA GLU A 70 -9.90 -19.51 -2.25
C GLU A 70 -9.69 -19.17 -0.77
N ILE A 71 -10.12 -17.98 -0.34
CA ILE A 71 -10.07 -17.56 1.07
C ILE A 71 -10.96 -18.48 1.92
N GLN A 72 -12.20 -18.71 1.50
CA GLN A 72 -13.14 -19.57 2.21
C GLN A 72 -12.63 -21.01 2.30
N PHE A 73 -12.06 -21.55 1.22
CA PHE A 73 -11.42 -22.86 1.21
C PHE A 73 -10.32 -22.97 2.28
N LEU A 74 -9.43 -21.97 2.37
CA LEU A 74 -8.36 -21.97 3.38
C LEU A 74 -8.89 -21.84 4.80
N ILE A 75 -9.97 -21.09 5.02
CA ILE A 75 -10.66 -21.00 6.32
C ILE A 75 -11.21 -22.37 6.73
N ASP A 76 -11.91 -23.04 5.83
CA ASP A 76 -12.52 -24.34 6.10
C ASP A 76 -11.46 -25.43 6.31
N LEU A 77 -10.38 -25.41 5.53
CA LEU A 77 -9.23 -26.31 5.70
C LEU A 77 -8.53 -26.11 7.05
N LYS A 78 -8.43 -24.85 7.53
CA LYS A 78 -7.79 -24.55 8.82
C LYS A 78 -8.68 -24.88 10.01
N LYS A 79 -10.00 -24.89 9.84
CA LYS A 79 -11.00 -25.04 10.91
C LYS A 79 -10.74 -26.21 11.89
N PRO A 80 -10.29 -27.40 11.45
CA PRO A 80 -9.95 -28.51 12.37
C PRO A 80 -8.67 -28.30 13.18
N TYR A 81 -7.83 -27.34 12.79
CA TYR A 81 -6.50 -27.09 13.34
C TYR A 81 -6.40 -25.68 13.98
N PRO A 82 -7.07 -25.43 15.11
CA PRO A 82 -7.17 -24.09 15.70
C PRO A 82 -5.84 -23.55 16.28
N SER A 83 -4.85 -24.42 16.52
CA SER A 83 -3.62 -24.07 17.24
C SER A 83 -2.36 -24.63 16.56
N ILE A 84 -2.23 -24.37 15.25
CA ILE A 84 -1.03 -24.70 14.47
C ILE A 84 -0.36 -23.44 13.92
N THR A 85 0.94 -23.54 13.67
CA THR A 85 1.70 -22.48 13.01
C THR A 85 1.35 -22.41 11.52
N ILE A 86 1.67 -21.27 10.89
CA ILE A 86 1.50 -21.11 9.43
C ILE A 86 2.33 -22.14 8.65
N SER A 87 3.52 -22.52 9.14
CA SER A 87 4.35 -23.54 8.50
C SER A 87 3.67 -24.91 8.51
N GLN A 88 3.17 -25.34 9.67
CA GLN A 88 2.44 -26.61 9.78
C GLN A 88 1.17 -26.61 8.93
N PHE A 89 0.45 -25.49 8.87
CA PHE A 89 -0.74 -25.38 8.02
C PHE A 89 -0.39 -25.47 6.53
N ARG A 90 0.73 -24.85 6.14
CA ARG A 90 1.26 -24.96 4.78
C ARG A 90 1.62 -26.41 4.45
N ASP A 91 2.31 -27.11 5.34
CA ASP A 91 2.70 -28.51 5.14
C ASP A 91 1.45 -29.40 4.95
N ILE A 92 0.42 -29.20 5.78
CA ILE A 92 -0.89 -29.86 5.63
C ILE A 92 -1.50 -29.56 4.27
N PHE A 93 -1.50 -28.32 3.80
CA PHE A 93 -2.04 -27.98 2.48
C PHE A 93 -1.27 -28.68 1.34
N PHE A 94 0.05 -28.76 1.43
CA PHE A 94 0.85 -29.46 0.41
C PHE A 94 0.52 -30.95 0.38
N GLU A 95 0.51 -31.63 1.53
CA GLU A 95 0.28 -33.08 1.57
C GLU A 95 -1.18 -33.45 1.29
N ASP A 96 -2.12 -32.77 1.95
CA ASP A 96 -3.54 -33.17 1.93
C ASP A 96 -4.33 -32.57 0.78
N VAL A 97 -3.75 -31.64 -0.01
CA VAL A 97 -4.44 -30.99 -1.14
C VAL A 97 -3.65 -31.12 -2.43
N LEU A 98 -2.38 -30.68 -2.45
CA LEU A 98 -1.59 -30.67 -3.69
C LEU A 98 -1.02 -32.04 -4.06
N ASN A 99 -0.61 -32.82 -3.07
CA ASN A 99 0.01 -34.14 -3.28
C ASN A 99 -1.01 -35.29 -3.19
N ASP A 100 -2.26 -35.03 -2.77
CA ASP A 100 -3.31 -36.04 -2.65
C ASP A 100 -3.85 -36.42 -4.05
N PRO A 101 -3.62 -37.66 -4.53
CA PRO A 101 -4.12 -38.09 -5.84
C PRO A 101 -5.64 -38.09 -5.95
N ALA A 102 -6.36 -38.16 -4.82
CA ALA A 102 -7.82 -38.12 -4.80
C ALA A 102 -8.38 -36.70 -4.98
N LYS A 103 -7.53 -35.66 -4.89
CA LYS A 103 -7.90 -34.25 -5.04
C LYS A 103 -7.29 -33.59 -6.27
N SER A 104 -6.67 -34.37 -7.17
CA SER A 104 -6.06 -33.86 -8.40
C SER A 104 -7.03 -33.09 -9.31
N ASP A 105 -8.32 -33.38 -9.21
CA ASP A 105 -9.37 -32.79 -10.05
C ASP A 105 -10.05 -31.56 -9.39
N VAL A 106 -9.63 -31.19 -8.17
CA VAL A 106 -10.25 -30.13 -7.35
C VAL A 106 -9.43 -28.82 -7.34
N VAL A 107 -8.19 -28.86 -7.87
CA VAL A 107 -7.26 -27.72 -7.93
C VAL A 107 -7.11 -27.19 -9.35
#